data_AF-A0A4X1TIX1-F1
#
_entry.id   AF-A0A4X1TIX1-F1
#
_cell.length_a   1.000
_cell.length_b   1.000
_cell.length_c   1.000
_cell.angle_alpha   90.00
_cell.angle_beta   90.00
_cell.angle_gamma   90.00
#
_symmetry.space_group_name_H-M   'P 1'
#
loop_
_entity.id
_entity.type
_entity.pdbx_description
1 polymer ?
#
loop_
_entity_poly.entity_id
_entity_poly.type
_entity_poly.pdbx_seq_one_letter_code
_entity_poly.pdbx_strand_id
1 'polypeptide(L)'
;MPFPFGKSHKSPADIVRNLKESMAVLEKQDISDKKAEKWQQQKIRCLGILSSGSMQNLNEENRKTLLRGTKEYLVHVTGWSILKATEEVSKNLVAMKEILYGTNEKEPQTEAVAQLAQELYNSGLLSTLVADLQLIDFEGKKDVAQIFNNILRRQIGTRTPTVEYICTQQNILFMLLKGYESPEIALNCGIMLRECIRHEPLAKIILWSEQFYDFFRYVEMSTFDIASDAFATFKDLLTRHKLLSAEFLEQHYDRFFSEYEKLLHSENYVTKRQSLKLLGELLLDRHNFTIMTKYISKPENLKLMMNLLRDKSRNIQFEAFHVFKVFVANPNKTQPILDILLKNQTKLIEFLSKFQNDRTEDEQFNDEKTYLVKQIRDLKRPAQQEA
;
A
#
# COMPACT_ATOMS: atom_id res chain seq x y z
N MET A 1 -46.73 28.14 -23.34
CA MET A 1 -46.01 27.01 -22.72
C MET A 1 -44.57 27.45 -22.51
N PRO A 2 -44.04 27.47 -21.28
CA PRO A 2 -42.64 27.80 -21.06
C PRO A 2 -41.77 26.59 -21.43
N PHE A 3 -40.69 26.87 -22.17
CA PHE A 3 -39.65 25.91 -22.54
C PHE A 3 -39.05 25.25 -21.28
N PRO A 4 -38.82 23.93 -21.27
CA PRO A 4 -38.07 23.31 -20.20
C PRO A 4 -36.60 23.70 -20.36
N PHE A 5 -36.04 24.37 -19.36
CA PHE A 5 -34.60 24.57 -19.21
C PHE A 5 -33.91 23.21 -19.20
N GLY A 6 -33.30 22.84 -20.33
CA GLY A 6 -32.36 21.73 -20.37
C GLY A 6 -31.18 22.07 -19.48
N LYS A 7 -30.89 21.23 -18.48
CA LYS A 7 -29.61 21.29 -17.76
C LYS A 7 -28.51 21.18 -18.81
N SER A 8 -27.70 22.22 -18.97
CA SER A 8 -26.54 22.21 -19.87
C SER A 8 -25.61 21.08 -19.44
N HIS A 9 -25.65 19.94 -20.13
CA HIS A 9 -24.66 18.88 -19.92
C HIS A 9 -23.29 19.44 -20.33
N LYS A 10 -22.44 19.74 -19.33
CA LYS A 10 -21.05 20.18 -19.56
C LYS A 10 -20.33 19.08 -20.34
N SER A 11 -19.54 19.44 -21.35
CA SER A 11 -18.76 18.45 -22.10
C SER A 11 -17.67 17.82 -21.21
N PRO A 12 -17.16 16.60 -21.53
CA PRO A 12 -16.04 16.02 -20.79
C PRO A 12 -14.84 16.96 -20.67
N ALA A 13 -14.51 17.70 -21.73
CA ALA A 13 -13.42 18.68 -21.74
C ALA A 13 -13.68 19.85 -20.77
N ASP A 14 -14.92 20.36 -20.72
CA ASP A 14 -15.29 21.42 -19.78
C ASP A 14 -15.18 20.96 -18.33
N ILE A 15 -15.59 19.72 -18.03
CA ILE A 15 -15.51 19.15 -16.68
C ILE A 15 -14.05 19.02 -16.26
N VAL A 16 -13.18 18.47 -17.13
CA VAL A 16 -11.74 18.35 -16.87
C VAL A 16 -11.10 19.71 -16.65
N ARG A 17 -11.40 20.70 -17.50
CA ARG A 17 -10.88 22.07 -17.35
C ARG A 17 -11.31 22.71 -16.03
N ASN A 18 -12.61 22.69 -15.73
CA ASN A 18 -13.15 23.29 -14.51
C ASN A 18 -12.57 22.62 -13.25
N LEU A 19 -12.44 21.29 -13.26
CA LEU A 19 -11.86 20.56 -12.14
C LEU A 19 -10.39 20.94 -11.96
N LYS A 20 -9.60 21.01 -13.04
CA LYS A 20 -8.20 21.42 -12.98
C LYS A 20 -8.03 22.85 -12.45
N GLU A 21 -8.87 23.79 -12.88
CA GLU A 21 -8.86 25.17 -12.36
C GLU A 21 -9.22 25.21 -10.88
N SER A 22 -10.20 24.42 -10.45
CA SER A 22 -10.65 24.38 -9.05
C SER A 22 -9.57 23.76 -8.15
N MET A 23 -8.90 22.70 -8.60
CA MET A 23 -7.75 22.11 -7.90
C MET A 23 -6.59 23.10 -7.76
N ALA A 24 -6.30 23.90 -8.79
CA ALA A 24 -5.27 24.94 -8.71
C ALA A 24 -5.58 26.05 -7.69
N VAL A 25 -6.87 26.32 -7.41
CA VAL A 25 -7.27 27.24 -6.33
C VAL A 25 -6.97 26.62 -4.97
N LEU A 26 -7.27 25.33 -4.78
CA LEU A 26 -6.98 24.63 -3.53
C LEU A 26 -5.47 24.54 -3.25
N GLU A 27 -4.66 24.23 -4.26
CA GLU A 27 -3.20 24.11 -4.14
C GLU A 27 -2.53 25.44 -3.75
N LYS A 28 -2.90 26.56 -4.40
CA LYS A 28 -2.34 27.88 -4.12
C LYS A 28 -2.53 28.31 -2.67
N GLN A 29 -3.66 27.92 -2.06
CA GLN A 29 -3.93 28.26 -0.68
C GLN A 29 -3.14 27.36 0.29
N ASP A 30 -3.04 26.05 0.06
CA ASP A 30 -2.25 25.16 0.94
C ASP A 30 -0.78 25.64 1.05
N ILE A 31 -0.21 26.11 -0.08
CA ILE A 31 1.12 26.74 -0.10
C ILE A 31 1.13 28.04 0.72
N SER A 32 0.07 28.86 0.61
CA SER A 32 -0.08 30.09 1.37
C SER A 32 -0.22 29.83 2.87
N ASP A 33 -0.98 28.82 3.29
CA ASP A 33 -1.20 28.47 4.68
C ASP A 33 0.07 27.90 5.30
N LYS A 34 0.76 26.97 4.62
CA LYS A 34 2.09 26.48 5.05
C LYS A 34 3.11 27.61 5.16
N LYS A 35 3.06 28.58 4.24
CA LYS A 35 3.92 29.77 4.28
C LYS A 35 3.52 30.70 5.44
N ALA A 36 2.22 30.92 5.67
CA ALA A 36 1.69 31.74 6.75
C ALA A 36 2.01 31.16 8.13
N GLU A 37 1.92 29.84 8.30
CA GLU A 37 2.37 29.13 9.51
C GLU A 37 3.88 29.32 9.75
N LYS A 38 4.71 29.17 8.71
CA LYS A 38 6.14 29.46 8.80
C LYS A 38 6.42 30.92 9.16
N TRP A 39 5.69 31.87 8.57
CA TRP A 39 5.80 33.30 8.93
C TRP A 39 5.31 33.56 10.35
N GLN A 40 4.28 32.87 10.83
CA GLN A 40 3.82 32.98 12.21
C GLN A 40 4.83 32.39 13.20
N GLN A 41 5.42 31.24 12.92
CA GLN A 41 6.50 30.67 13.73
C GLN A 41 7.74 31.58 13.72
N GLN A 42 8.13 32.11 12.56
CA GLN A 42 9.22 33.09 12.45
C GLN A 42 8.87 34.39 13.19
N LYS A 43 7.61 34.85 13.12
CA LYS A 43 7.14 36.05 13.83
C LYS A 43 7.10 35.83 15.34
N ILE A 44 6.69 34.66 15.84
CA ILE A 44 6.76 34.32 17.27
C ILE A 44 8.22 34.30 17.73
N ARG A 45 9.12 33.74 16.91
CA ARG A 45 10.56 33.75 17.14
C ARG A 45 11.12 35.17 17.18
N CYS A 46 10.74 36.03 16.22
CA CYS A 46 11.14 37.43 16.17
C CYS A 46 10.47 38.28 17.27
N LEU A 47 9.24 37.99 17.69
CA LEU A 47 8.57 38.68 18.80
C LEU A 47 9.19 38.31 20.15
N GLY A 48 9.64 37.06 20.33
CA GLY A 48 10.47 36.65 21.47
C GLY A 48 11.86 37.30 21.48
N ILE A 49 12.33 37.81 20.34
CA ILE A 49 13.55 38.63 20.21
C ILE A 49 13.23 40.13 20.39
N LEU A 50 12.09 40.61 19.91
CA LEU A 50 11.68 42.01 20.04
C LEU A 50 11.24 42.39 21.47
N SER A 51 10.91 41.41 22.31
CA SER A 51 10.78 41.62 23.77
C SER A 51 12.11 41.96 24.46
N SER A 52 13.25 41.95 23.74
CA SER A 52 14.55 42.39 24.25
C SER A 52 14.97 43.81 23.84
N GLY A 53 14.05 44.64 23.34
CA GLY A 53 14.22 46.10 23.36
C GLY A 53 14.11 46.82 22.01
N SER A 54 13.35 47.92 22.08
CA SER A 54 13.39 49.13 21.24
C SER A 54 12.73 49.07 19.87
N MET A 55 11.49 49.58 19.77
CA MET A 55 11.02 50.42 18.66
C MET A 55 9.73 51.16 19.08
N GLN A 56 9.92 52.39 19.56
CA GLN A 56 8.86 53.36 19.81
C GLN A 56 8.38 53.99 18.49
N ASN A 57 7.12 54.43 18.48
CA ASN A 57 6.45 55.31 17.52
C ASN A 57 5.77 54.70 16.30
N LEU A 58 4.89 53.74 16.58
CA LEU A 58 3.54 53.65 15.98
C LEU A 58 2.63 53.06 17.07
N ASN A 59 1.49 53.69 17.39
CA ASN A 59 0.59 53.17 18.43
C ASN A 59 0.30 51.69 18.16
N GLU A 60 0.76 50.84 19.08
CA GLU A 60 0.81 49.38 18.91
C GLU A 60 -0.57 48.81 18.62
N GLU A 61 -1.59 49.44 19.19
CA GLU A 61 -3.01 49.15 19.03
C GLU A 61 -3.54 49.43 17.61
N ASN A 62 -3.10 50.52 16.98
CA ASN A 62 -3.52 50.87 15.61
C ASN A 62 -2.88 49.96 14.55
N ARG A 63 -1.59 49.59 14.75
CA ARG A 63 -0.93 48.59 13.90
C ARG A 63 -1.55 47.20 14.07
N LYS A 64 -1.84 46.78 15.30
CA LYS A 64 -2.50 45.49 15.59
C LYS A 64 -3.90 45.44 15.01
N THR A 65 -4.68 46.51 15.10
CA THR A 65 -6.07 46.57 14.63
C THR A 65 -6.16 46.59 13.09
N LEU A 66 -5.30 47.35 12.40
CA LEU A 66 -5.26 47.36 10.93
C LEU A 66 -4.77 46.02 10.35
N LEU A 67 -3.74 45.42 10.96
CA LEU A 67 -3.26 44.08 10.60
C LEU A 67 -4.30 43.00 10.92
N ARG A 68 -5.04 43.13 12.02
CA ARG A 68 -6.14 42.22 12.36
C ARG A 68 -7.29 42.34 11.37
N GLY A 69 -7.75 43.54 11.05
CA GLY A 69 -8.85 43.77 10.11
C GLY A 69 -8.54 43.34 8.67
N THR A 70 -7.33 43.62 8.18
CA THR A 70 -6.88 43.10 6.88
C THR A 70 -6.70 41.59 6.88
N LYS A 71 -6.18 41.00 7.97
CA LYS A 71 -6.07 39.53 8.11
C LYS A 71 -7.43 38.85 8.16
N GLU A 72 -8.39 39.41 8.91
CA GLU A 72 -9.77 38.90 9.00
C GLU A 72 -10.50 39.01 7.65
N TYR A 73 -10.36 40.13 6.93
CA TYR A 73 -10.94 40.30 5.61
C TYR A 73 -10.31 39.37 4.55
N LEU A 74 -8.98 39.23 4.54
CA LEU A 74 -8.29 38.27 3.68
C LEU A 74 -8.74 36.84 3.99
N VAL A 75 -8.79 36.44 5.27
CA VAL A 75 -9.26 35.11 5.70
C VAL A 75 -10.71 34.86 5.28
N HIS A 76 -11.58 35.86 5.35
CA HIS A 76 -12.98 35.73 4.94
C HIS A 76 -13.14 35.59 3.42
N VAL A 77 -12.42 36.40 2.63
CA VAL A 77 -12.47 36.34 1.16
C VAL A 77 -11.81 35.07 0.63
N THR A 78 -10.67 34.64 1.19
CA THR A 78 -10.03 33.38 0.83
C THR A 78 -10.88 32.19 1.27
N GLY A 79 -11.43 32.21 2.48
CA GLY A 79 -12.35 31.19 2.99
C GLY A 79 -13.55 30.95 2.09
N TRP A 80 -14.17 32.02 1.57
CA TRP A 80 -15.30 31.91 0.64
C TRP A 80 -14.89 31.37 -0.73
N SER A 81 -13.72 31.75 -1.25
CA SER A 81 -13.20 31.21 -2.52
C SER A 81 -12.87 29.71 -2.42
N ILE A 82 -12.40 29.26 -1.26
CA ILE A 82 -12.07 27.85 -0.99
C ILE A 82 -13.36 27.02 -0.93
N LEU A 83 -14.35 27.47 -0.16
CA LEU A 83 -15.63 26.76 -0.05
C LEU A 83 -16.27 26.57 -1.44
N LYS A 84 -16.19 27.59 -2.29
CA LYS A 84 -16.59 27.49 -3.69
C LYS A 84 -15.76 26.50 -4.50
N ALA A 85 -14.44 26.54 -4.36
CA ALA A 85 -13.55 25.61 -5.07
C ALA A 85 -13.81 24.16 -4.64
N THR A 86 -13.97 23.90 -3.35
CA THR A 86 -14.32 22.57 -2.81
C THR A 86 -15.66 22.10 -3.34
N GLU A 87 -16.71 22.92 -3.31
CA GLU A 87 -18.01 22.57 -3.90
C GLU A 87 -17.90 22.26 -5.40
N GLU A 88 -17.10 23.04 -6.14
CA GLU A 88 -16.94 22.85 -7.58
C GLU A 88 -16.11 21.60 -7.90
N VAL A 89 -15.10 21.27 -7.07
CA VAL A 89 -14.40 19.97 -7.13
C VAL A 89 -15.39 18.83 -6.96
N SER A 90 -16.19 18.82 -5.88
CA SER A 90 -17.15 17.74 -5.63
C SER A 90 -18.18 17.62 -6.76
N LYS A 91 -18.72 18.74 -7.26
CA LYS A 91 -19.68 18.74 -8.39
C LYS A 91 -19.07 18.17 -9.66
N ASN A 92 -17.83 18.53 -10.00
CA ASN A 92 -17.18 18.02 -11.21
C ASN A 92 -16.76 16.56 -11.07
N LEU A 93 -16.35 16.09 -9.88
CA LEU A 93 -16.09 14.66 -9.62
C LEU A 93 -17.35 13.80 -9.80
N VAL A 94 -18.48 14.25 -9.26
CA VAL A 94 -19.78 13.57 -9.47
C VAL A 94 -20.14 13.54 -10.96
N ALA A 95 -19.98 14.66 -11.68
CA ALA A 95 -20.24 14.70 -13.12
C ALA A 95 -19.33 13.75 -13.92
N MET A 96 -18.05 13.63 -13.55
CA MET A 96 -17.14 12.64 -14.14
C MET A 96 -17.61 11.21 -13.88
N LYS A 97 -18.06 10.91 -12.65
CA LYS A 97 -18.62 9.58 -12.34
C LYS A 97 -19.86 9.27 -13.16
N GLU A 98 -20.78 10.22 -13.34
CA GLU A 98 -21.97 10.02 -14.16
C GLU A 98 -21.61 9.70 -15.62
N ILE A 99 -20.54 10.29 -16.16
CA ILE A 99 -20.02 9.93 -17.49
C ILE A 99 -19.52 8.48 -17.52
N LEU A 100 -18.85 8.02 -16.46
CA LEU A 100 -18.18 6.71 -16.41
C LEU A 100 -19.09 5.54 -16.02
N TYR A 101 -20.07 5.79 -15.16
CA TYR A 101 -20.98 4.77 -14.62
C TYR A 101 -22.40 4.89 -15.19
N GLY A 102 -22.71 6.00 -15.87
CA GLY A 102 -24.07 6.30 -16.29
C GLY A 102 -24.89 6.84 -15.13
N THR A 103 -26.16 7.09 -15.40
CA THR A 103 -27.17 7.40 -14.39
C THR A 103 -28.18 6.26 -14.30
N ASN A 104 -29.08 6.28 -13.31
CA ASN A 104 -30.14 5.27 -13.16
C ASN A 104 -31.01 5.08 -14.42
N GLU A 105 -30.97 6.03 -15.36
CA GLU A 105 -31.78 6.04 -16.58
C GLU A 105 -30.97 5.86 -17.87
N LYS A 106 -29.64 6.00 -17.83
CA LYS A 106 -28.79 6.01 -19.04
C LYS A 106 -27.46 5.32 -18.82
N GLU A 107 -27.13 4.40 -19.71
CA GLU A 107 -25.81 3.77 -19.76
C GLU A 107 -24.70 4.78 -20.16
N PRO A 108 -23.44 4.54 -19.76
CA PRO A 108 -22.30 5.35 -20.18
C PRO A 108 -22.18 5.44 -21.71
N GLN A 109 -22.08 6.65 -22.24
CA GLN A 109 -21.81 6.84 -23.66
C GLN A 109 -20.32 6.59 -23.95
N THR A 110 -20.01 5.58 -24.77
CA THR A 110 -18.63 5.17 -25.11
C THR A 110 -17.76 6.34 -25.61
N GLU A 111 -18.33 7.22 -26.42
CA GLU A 111 -17.64 8.40 -26.96
C GLU A 111 -17.30 9.41 -25.86
N ALA A 112 -18.22 9.69 -24.94
CA ALA A 112 -18.00 10.58 -23.81
C ALA A 112 -16.93 10.05 -22.85
N VAL A 113 -16.92 8.73 -22.60
CA VAL A 113 -15.87 8.06 -21.81
C VAL A 113 -14.52 8.16 -22.53
N ALA A 114 -14.50 7.99 -23.85
CA ALA A 114 -13.27 8.09 -24.63
C ALA A 114 -12.69 9.51 -24.61
N GLN A 115 -13.55 10.53 -24.77
CA GLN A 115 -13.17 11.93 -24.68
C GLN A 115 -12.68 12.28 -23.28
N LEU A 116 -13.40 11.87 -22.23
CA LEU A 116 -13.01 12.12 -20.83
C LEU A 116 -11.61 11.54 -20.55
N ALA A 117 -11.37 10.28 -20.92
CA ALA A 117 -10.08 9.63 -20.72
C ALA A 117 -8.95 10.37 -21.46
N GLN A 118 -9.17 10.78 -22.72
CA GLN A 118 -8.16 11.51 -23.48
C GLN A 118 -7.82 12.85 -22.82
N GLU A 119 -8.82 13.59 -22.36
CA GLU A 119 -8.65 14.87 -21.67
C GLU A 119 -7.95 14.69 -20.32
N LEU A 120 -8.25 13.61 -19.58
CA LEU A 120 -7.57 13.26 -18.34
C LEU A 120 -6.06 13.04 -18.55
N TYR A 121 -5.67 12.38 -19.64
CA TYR A 121 -4.25 12.16 -19.98
C TYR A 121 -3.58 13.46 -20.44
N ASN A 122 -4.19 14.17 -21.39
CA ASN A 122 -3.60 15.38 -21.99
C ASN A 122 -3.43 16.51 -20.97
N SER A 123 -4.39 16.65 -20.06
CA SER A 123 -4.36 17.69 -19.03
C SER A 123 -3.46 17.34 -17.84
N GLY A 124 -3.05 16.07 -17.68
CA GLY A 124 -2.34 15.59 -16.49
C GLY A 124 -3.20 15.56 -15.23
N LEU A 125 -4.53 15.74 -15.34
CA LEU A 125 -5.42 15.87 -14.19
C LEU A 125 -5.43 14.61 -13.31
N LEU A 126 -5.24 13.41 -13.86
CA LEU A 126 -5.07 12.20 -13.05
C LEU A 126 -3.91 12.32 -12.06
N SER A 127 -2.79 12.93 -12.48
CA SER A 127 -1.65 13.14 -11.59
C SER A 127 -1.96 14.19 -10.53
N THR A 128 -2.62 15.28 -10.90
CA THR A 128 -3.03 16.34 -9.96
C THR A 128 -3.99 15.81 -8.89
N LEU A 129 -5.00 15.03 -9.26
CA LEU A 129 -5.96 14.45 -8.31
C LEU A 129 -5.29 13.52 -7.29
N VAL A 130 -4.24 12.80 -7.69
CA VAL A 130 -3.47 11.95 -6.78
C VAL A 130 -2.54 12.79 -5.89
N ALA A 131 -1.84 13.78 -6.46
CA ALA A 131 -0.92 14.65 -5.72
C ALA A 131 -1.64 15.47 -4.62
N ASP A 132 -2.83 15.97 -4.96
CA ASP A 132 -3.62 16.87 -4.11
C ASP A 132 -4.77 16.17 -3.40
N LEU A 133 -4.74 14.83 -3.32
CA LEU A 133 -5.84 14.04 -2.75
C LEU A 133 -6.20 14.46 -1.31
N GLN A 134 -5.21 14.93 -0.55
CA GLN A 134 -5.40 15.46 0.81
C GLN A 134 -6.31 16.70 0.87
N LEU A 135 -6.32 17.53 -0.18
CA LEU A 135 -7.09 18.77 -0.25
C LEU A 135 -8.57 18.54 -0.62
N ILE A 136 -8.90 17.35 -1.12
CA ILE A 136 -10.25 16.98 -1.54
C ILE A 136 -11.06 16.56 -0.32
N ASP A 137 -12.37 16.81 -0.31
CA ASP A 137 -13.26 16.41 0.78
C ASP A 137 -13.39 14.88 0.90
N PHE A 138 -14.00 14.40 1.99
CA PHE A 138 -14.07 12.97 2.29
C PHE A 138 -14.78 12.13 1.22
N GLU A 139 -15.91 12.61 0.69
CA GLU A 139 -16.62 11.89 -0.38
C GLU A 139 -15.90 12.08 -1.72
N GLY A 140 -15.35 13.27 -1.98
CA GLY A 140 -14.52 13.52 -3.16
C GLY A 140 -13.31 12.57 -3.27
N LYS A 141 -12.64 12.24 -2.16
CA LYS A 141 -11.54 11.25 -2.13
C LYS A 141 -11.98 9.87 -2.63
N LYS A 142 -13.18 9.43 -2.25
CA LYS A 142 -13.77 8.16 -2.72
C LYS A 142 -14.12 8.23 -4.19
N ASP A 143 -14.65 9.36 -4.64
CA ASP A 143 -14.99 9.58 -6.05
C ASP A 143 -13.75 9.57 -6.94
N VAL A 144 -12.64 10.19 -6.50
CA VAL A 144 -11.35 10.11 -7.19
C VAL A 144 -10.90 8.65 -7.33
N ALA A 145 -10.95 7.86 -6.27
CA ALA A 145 -10.56 6.45 -6.32
C ALA A 145 -11.44 5.64 -7.30
N GLN A 146 -12.75 5.89 -7.33
CA GLN A 146 -13.67 5.24 -8.27
C GLN A 146 -13.38 5.63 -9.73
N ILE A 147 -13.22 6.93 -10.00
CA ILE A 147 -12.89 7.45 -11.34
C ILE A 147 -11.55 6.88 -11.82
N PHE A 148 -10.52 6.93 -10.96
CA PHE A 148 -9.20 6.41 -11.25
C PHE A 148 -9.25 4.93 -11.61
N ASN A 149 -9.92 4.11 -10.79
CA ASN A 149 -10.03 2.67 -11.01
C ASN A 149 -10.85 2.32 -12.27
N ASN A 150 -11.90 3.08 -12.56
CA ASN A 150 -12.70 2.89 -13.78
C ASN A 150 -11.86 3.16 -15.04
N ILE A 151 -11.20 4.31 -15.10
CA ILE A 151 -10.36 4.68 -16.23
C ILE A 151 -9.17 3.72 -16.35
N LEU A 152 -8.58 3.27 -15.25
CA LEU A 152 -7.49 2.29 -15.26
C LEU A 152 -7.89 0.96 -15.91
N ARG A 153 -9.12 0.49 -15.68
CA ARG A 153 -9.67 -0.74 -16.28
C ARG A 153 -10.06 -0.60 -17.75
N ARG A 154 -10.06 0.61 -18.31
CA ARG A 154 -10.50 0.87 -19.68
C ARG A 154 -9.61 0.16 -20.70
N GLN A 155 -10.25 -0.51 -21.66
CA GLN A 155 -9.60 -1.21 -22.76
C GLN A 155 -10.02 -0.65 -24.11
N ILE A 156 -9.09 -0.62 -25.07
CA ILE A 156 -9.35 -0.33 -26.48
C ILE A 156 -8.74 -1.47 -27.28
N GLY A 157 -9.58 -2.41 -27.73
CA GLY A 157 -9.11 -3.70 -28.22
C GLY A 157 -8.35 -4.44 -27.13
N THR A 158 -7.11 -4.84 -27.40
CA THR A 158 -6.22 -5.50 -26.43
C THR A 158 -5.37 -4.54 -25.60
N ARG A 159 -5.43 -3.23 -25.89
CA ARG A 159 -4.63 -2.22 -25.20
C ARG A 159 -5.33 -1.70 -23.96
N THR A 160 -4.54 -1.32 -22.97
CA THR A 160 -4.97 -0.64 -21.74
C THR A 160 -4.32 0.75 -21.69
N PRO A 161 -4.93 1.79 -22.29
CA PRO A 161 -4.29 3.09 -22.48
C PRO A 161 -3.84 3.76 -21.18
N THR A 162 -4.60 3.58 -20.10
CA THR A 162 -4.26 4.17 -18.78
C THR A 162 -3.01 3.53 -18.19
N VAL A 163 -2.84 2.22 -18.37
CA VAL A 163 -1.62 1.52 -17.94
C VAL A 163 -0.43 2.05 -18.71
N GLU A 164 -0.56 2.20 -20.03
CA GLU A 164 0.49 2.78 -20.89
C GLU A 164 0.83 4.23 -20.46
N TYR A 165 -0.19 5.05 -20.18
CA TYR A 165 -0.02 6.40 -19.65
C TYR A 165 0.75 6.40 -18.32
N ILE A 166 0.35 5.59 -17.34
CA ILE A 166 1.02 5.51 -16.04
C ILE A 166 2.46 4.97 -16.18
N CYS A 167 2.75 4.09 -17.14
CA CYS A 167 4.13 3.67 -17.42
C CYS A 167 5.03 4.85 -17.83
N THR A 168 4.47 5.88 -18.48
CA THR A 168 5.18 7.14 -18.81
C THR A 168 5.12 8.18 -17.68
N GLN A 169 4.21 8.02 -16.73
CA GLN A 169 3.96 8.93 -15.59
C GLN A 169 4.08 8.18 -14.25
N GLN A 170 5.21 7.50 -14.05
CA GLN A 170 5.42 6.58 -12.93
C GLN A 170 5.30 7.25 -11.55
N ASN A 171 5.50 8.57 -11.48
CA ASN A 171 5.34 9.34 -10.25
C ASN A 171 3.95 9.17 -9.62
N ILE A 172 2.91 8.88 -10.41
CA ILE A 172 1.57 8.56 -9.89
C ILE A 172 1.63 7.37 -8.92
N LEU A 173 2.36 6.31 -9.26
CA LEU A 173 2.50 5.11 -8.42
C LEU A 173 3.24 5.44 -7.11
N PHE A 174 4.29 6.25 -7.19
CA PHE A 174 5.08 6.63 -6.02
C PHE A 174 4.34 7.61 -5.09
N MET A 175 3.51 8.51 -5.63
CA MET A 175 2.62 9.33 -4.81
C MET A 175 1.57 8.50 -4.10
N LEU A 176 0.96 7.51 -4.79
CA LEU A 176 0.03 6.57 -4.16
C LEU A 176 0.71 5.75 -3.05
N LEU A 177 1.91 5.22 -3.30
CA LEU A 177 2.68 4.47 -2.30
C LEU A 177 3.01 5.34 -1.08
N LYS A 178 3.51 6.56 -1.30
CA LYS A 178 3.80 7.50 -0.22
C LYS A 178 2.55 7.93 0.56
N GLY A 179 1.37 7.84 -0.05
CA GLY A 179 0.09 8.11 0.60
C GLY A 179 -0.17 7.29 1.88
N TYR A 180 0.49 6.13 2.04
CA TYR A 180 0.44 5.37 3.30
C TYR A 180 0.99 6.16 4.51
N GLU A 181 1.85 7.15 4.30
CA GLU A 181 2.37 8.03 5.36
C GLU A 181 1.34 9.07 5.84
N SER A 182 0.23 9.23 5.11
CA SER A 182 -0.80 10.24 5.38
C SER A 182 -2.12 9.58 5.77
N PRO A 183 -2.48 9.53 7.07
CA PRO A 183 -3.63 8.77 7.56
C PRO A 183 -4.97 9.08 6.88
N GLU A 184 -5.19 10.34 6.48
CA GLU A 184 -6.44 10.80 5.86
C GLU A 184 -6.67 10.24 4.43
N ILE A 185 -5.60 9.85 3.74
CA ILE A 185 -5.65 9.38 2.35
C ILE A 185 -5.14 7.94 2.18
N ALA A 186 -4.46 7.37 3.18
CA ALA A 186 -3.79 6.07 3.09
C ALA A 186 -4.67 4.96 2.50
N LEU A 187 -5.92 4.83 2.96
CA LEU A 187 -6.83 3.79 2.48
C LEU A 187 -7.31 4.04 1.03
N ASN A 188 -7.51 5.31 0.65
CA ASN A 188 -7.86 5.66 -0.74
C ASN A 188 -6.69 5.38 -1.68
N CYS A 189 -5.47 5.72 -1.24
CA CYS A 189 -4.25 5.39 -1.95
C CYS A 189 -4.06 3.87 -2.09
N GLY A 190 -4.29 3.10 -1.02
CA GLY A 190 -4.25 1.64 -1.04
C GLY A 190 -5.24 1.02 -2.04
N ILE A 191 -6.48 1.53 -2.11
CA ILE A 191 -7.48 1.09 -3.09
C ILE A 191 -7.01 1.32 -4.52
N MET A 192 -6.51 2.52 -4.84
CA MET A 192 -6.02 2.84 -6.19
C MET A 192 -4.74 2.08 -6.54
N LEU A 193 -3.82 1.94 -5.58
CA LEU A 193 -2.56 1.23 -5.76
C LEU A 193 -2.79 -0.27 -6.01
N ARG A 194 -3.72 -0.89 -5.25
CA ARG A 194 -4.12 -2.29 -5.49
C ARG A 194 -4.78 -2.49 -6.85
N GLU A 195 -5.48 -1.49 -7.37
CA GLU A 195 -5.99 -1.57 -8.74
C GLU A 195 -4.85 -1.49 -9.77
N CYS A 196 -3.85 -0.61 -9.56
CA CYS A 196 -2.67 -0.50 -10.41
C CYS A 196 -1.93 -1.84 -10.53
N ILE A 197 -1.64 -2.49 -9.40
CA ILE A 197 -0.84 -3.73 -9.38
C ILE A 197 -1.56 -4.93 -9.98
N ARG A 198 -2.85 -4.82 -10.35
CA ARG A 198 -3.51 -5.84 -11.18
C ARG A 198 -2.89 -5.95 -12.57
N HIS A 199 -2.24 -4.88 -13.03
CA HIS A 199 -1.53 -4.84 -14.30
C HIS A 199 -0.04 -5.08 -14.05
N GLU A 200 0.49 -6.15 -14.66
CA GLU A 200 1.89 -6.57 -14.49
C GLU A 200 2.92 -5.45 -14.73
N PRO A 201 2.79 -4.58 -15.76
CA PRO A 201 3.75 -3.48 -15.96
C PRO A 201 3.84 -2.51 -14.78
N LEU A 202 2.71 -2.20 -14.13
CA LEU A 202 2.68 -1.27 -13.00
C LEU A 202 3.16 -1.93 -11.71
N ALA A 203 2.79 -3.20 -11.50
CA ALA A 203 3.33 -4.00 -10.41
C ALA A 203 4.85 -4.10 -10.51
N LYS A 204 5.41 -4.28 -11.72
CA LYS A 204 6.86 -4.31 -11.95
C LYS A 204 7.54 -3.00 -11.55
N ILE A 205 6.98 -1.86 -11.93
CA ILE A 205 7.54 -0.54 -11.56
C ILE A 205 7.64 -0.40 -10.04
N ILE A 206 6.59 -0.77 -9.30
CA ILE A 206 6.60 -0.67 -7.83
C ILE A 206 7.55 -1.69 -7.22
N LEU A 207 7.42 -2.97 -7.58
CA LEU A 207 8.18 -4.07 -6.97
C LEU A 207 9.69 -3.90 -7.14
N TRP A 208 10.13 -3.38 -8.29
CA TRP A 208 11.55 -3.15 -8.60
C TRP A 208 12.09 -1.79 -8.15
N SER A 209 11.27 -1.00 -7.47
CA SER A 209 11.69 0.31 -6.95
C SER A 209 12.28 0.20 -5.55
N GLU A 210 13.12 1.17 -5.17
CA GLU A 210 13.60 1.28 -3.78
C GLU A 210 12.44 1.53 -2.80
N GLN A 211 11.39 2.23 -3.26
CA GLN A 211 10.20 2.54 -2.48
C GLN A 211 9.38 1.28 -2.10
N PHE A 212 9.59 0.15 -2.79
CA PHE A 212 9.00 -1.12 -2.35
C PHE A 212 9.37 -1.47 -0.91
N TYR A 213 10.61 -1.16 -0.49
CA TYR A 213 11.06 -1.47 0.86
C TYR A 213 10.39 -0.62 1.94
N ASP A 214 9.70 0.46 1.58
CA ASP A 214 8.89 1.22 2.53
C ASP A 214 7.72 0.39 3.09
N PHE A 215 7.27 -0.66 2.38
CA PHE A 215 6.24 -1.58 2.90
C PHE A 215 6.66 -2.26 4.21
N PHE A 216 7.94 -2.58 4.41
CA PHE A 216 8.42 -3.16 5.67
C PHE A 216 8.20 -2.23 6.87
N ARG A 217 8.15 -0.90 6.63
CA ARG A 217 7.77 0.10 7.62
C ARG A 217 6.24 0.27 7.69
N TYR A 218 5.55 0.31 6.55
CA TYR A 218 4.10 0.53 6.52
C TYR A 218 3.31 -0.59 7.20
N VAL A 219 3.73 -1.85 7.07
CA VAL A 219 3.07 -2.99 7.74
C VAL A 219 3.30 -3.03 9.25
N GLU A 220 4.21 -2.19 9.77
CA GLU A 220 4.52 -2.06 11.20
C GLU A 220 3.95 -0.76 11.79
N MET A 221 3.12 -0.02 11.04
CA MET A 221 2.49 1.19 11.56
C MET A 221 1.57 0.87 12.75
N SER A 222 1.52 1.78 13.72
CA SER A 222 0.66 1.65 14.91
C SER A 222 -0.83 1.71 14.57
N THR A 223 -1.19 2.34 13.45
CA THR A 223 -2.58 2.44 12.98
C THR A 223 -2.97 1.15 12.27
N PHE A 224 -3.68 0.27 12.98
CA PHE A 224 -4.00 -1.09 12.54
C PHE A 224 -4.61 -1.16 11.12
N ASP A 225 -5.62 -0.34 10.82
CA ASP A 225 -6.30 -0.39 9.53
C ASP A 225 -5.36 -0.06 8.37
N ILE A 226 -4.46 0.91 8.57
CA ILE A 226 -3.46 1.32 7.58
C ILE A 226 -2.39 0.22 7.40
N ALA A 227 -1.87 -0.33 8.50
CA ALA A 227 -0.88 -1.39 8.45
C ALA A 227 -1.42 -2.66 7.77
N SER A 228 -2.66 -3.02 8.08
CA SER A 228 -3.37 -4.15 7.47
C SER A 228 -3.61 -3.94 5.97
N ASP A 229 -4.04 -2.74 5.58
CA ASP A 229 -4.23 -2.37 4.17
C ASP A 229 -2.89 -2.37 3.40
N ALA A 230 -1.82 -1.83 3.99
CA ALA A 230 -0.47 -1.88 3.44
C ALA A 230 0.01 -3.33 3.27
N PHE A 231 -0.25 -4.20 4.25
CA PHE A 231 0.08 -5.62 4.17
C PHE A 231 -0.68 -6.32 3.03
N ALA A 232 -1.95 -5.98 2.81
CA ALA A 232 -2.72 -6.50 1.69
C ALA A 232 -2.08 -6.14 0.34
N THR A 233 -1.63 -4.89 0.19
CA THR A 233 -0.93 -4.43 -1.02
C THR A 233 0.44 -5.09 -1.18
N PHE A 234 1.21 -5.20 -0.11
CA PHE A 234 2.51 -5.89 -0.07
C PHE A 234 2.37 -7.38 -0.47
N LYS A 235 1.39 -8.08 0.10
CA LYS A 235 1.07 -9.46 -0.26
C LYS A 235 0.68 -9.59 -1.73
N ASP A 236 -0.16 -8.69 -2.23
CA ASP A 236 -0.66 -8.73 -3.60
C ASP A 236 0.48 -8.58 -4.62
N LEU A 237 1.40 -7.62 -4.39
CA LEU A 237 2.63 -7.46 -5.17
C LEU A 237 3.48 -8.74 -5.23
N LEU A 238 3.62 -9.44 -4.10
CA LEU A 238 4.44 -10.64 -3.98
C LEU A 238 3.77 -11.92 -4.49
N THR A 239 2.46 -11.92 -4.76
CA THR A 239 1.73 -13.17 -5.02
C THR A 239 0.87 -13.18 -6.27
N ARG A 240 0.53 -12.02 -6.85
CA ARG A 240 -0.32 -11.96 -8.04
C ARG A 240 0.38 -12.40 -9.32
N HIS A 241 1.46 -11.70 -9.68
CA HIS A 241 2.21 -11.95 -10.92
C HIS A 241 3.37 -12.90 -10.62
N LYS A 242 3.09 -14.21 -10.74
CA LYS A 242 3.96 -15.28 -10.24
C LYS A 242 5.40 -15.21 -10.77
N LEU A 243 5.55 -15.04 -12.09
CA LEU A 243 6.88 -14.98 -12.72
C LEU A 243 7.65 -13.72 -12.31
N LEU A 244 6.97 -12.56 -12.32
CA LEU A 244 7.55 -11.29 -11.89
C LEU A 244 8.02 -11.33 -10.43
N SER A 245 7.21 -11.88 -9.52
CA SER A 245 7.56 -12.01 -8.11
C SER A 245 8.73 -12.98 -7.89
N ALA A 246 8.70 -14.14 -8.56
CA ALA A 246 9.79 -15.11 -8.49
C ALA A 246 11.11 -14.51 -8.97
N GLU A 247 11.10 -13.81 -10.12
CA GLU A 247 12.28 -13.11 -10.66
C GLU A 247 12.82 -12.07 -9.66
N PHE A 248 11.93 -11.26 -9.09
CA PHE A 248 12.30 -10.25 -8.09
C PHE A 248 12.94 -10.88 -6.84
N LEU A 249 12.28 -11.89 -6.25
CA LEU A 249 12.73 -12.56 -5.03
C LEU A 249 14.05 -13.30 -5.22
N GLU A 250 14.30 -13.84 -6.41
CA GLU A 250 15.58 -14.49 -6.74
C GLU A 250 16.71 -13.46 -6.80
N GLN A 251 16.51 -12.34 -7.51
CA GLN A 251 17.54 -11.32 -7.70
C GLN A 251 17.82 -10.48 -6.45
N HIS A 252 16.80 -10.25 -5.60
CA HIS A 252 16.91 -9.42 -4.38
C HIS A 252 16.91 -10.24 -3.09
N TYR A 253 17.14 -11.55 -3.19
CA TYR A 253 16.95 -12.52 -2.12
C TYR A 253 17.52 -12.06 -0.77
N ASP A 254 18.79 -11.69 -0.74
CA ASP A 254 19.48 -11.46 0.53
C ASP A 254 18.98 -10.18 1.23
N ARG A 255 18.71 -9.10 0.49
CA ARG A 255 18.11 -7.88 1.04
C ARG A 255 16.66 -8.13 1.46
N PHE A 256 15.85 -8.76 0.59
CA PHE A 256 14.44 -9.02 0.86
C PHE A 256 14.26 -9.87 2.11
N PHE A 257 14.92 -11.03 2.20
CA PHE A 257 14.75 -11.92 3.35
C PHE A 257 15.39 -11.37 4.63
N SER A 258 16.42 -10.53 4.53
CA SER A 258 16.95 -9.81 5.70
C SER A 258 15.93 -8.82 6.28
N GLU A 259 15.15 -8.14 5.45
CA GLU A 259 14.05 -7.28 5.93
C GLU A 259 12.84 -8.11 6.39
N TYR A 260 12.50 -9.18 5.65
CA TYR A 260 11.38 -10.05 5.97
C TYR A 260 11.55 -10.77 7.31
N GLU A 261 12.78 -11.15 7.67
CA GLU A 261 13.07 -11.77 8.96
C GLU A 261 12.68 -10.85 10.14
N LYS A 262 12.77 -9.52 9.99
CA LYS A 262 12.34 -8.57 11.03
C LYS A 262 10.83 -8.68 11.28
N LEU A 263 10.03 -8.87 10.24
CA LEU A 263 8.57 -9.04 10.36
C LEU A 263 8.20 -10.32 11.15
N LEU A 264 9.02 -11.37 11.04
CA LEU A 264 8.83 -12.62 11.80
C LEU A 264 9.15 -12.45 13.29
N HIS A 265 9.84 -11.37 13.67
CA HIS A 265 10.14 -10.98 15.03
C HIS A 265 9.27 -9.80 15.53
N SER A 266 8.27 -9.38 14.74
CA SER A 266 7.41 -8.25 15.09
C SER A 266 6.68 -8.48 16.42
N GLU A 267 6.60 -7.42 17.23
CA GLU A 267 5.74 -7.38 18.43
C GLU A 267 4.26 -7.24 18.06
N ASN A 268 3.96 -6.78 16.84
CA ASN A 268 2.60 -6.76 16.32
C ASN A 268 2.17 -8.18 15.93
N TYR A 269 1.27 -8.76 16.73
CA TYR A 269 0.74 -10.11 16.53
C TYR A 269 0.20 -10.33 15.10
N VAL A 270 -0.52 -9.35 14.55
CA VAL A 270 -1.13 -9.51 13.22
C VAL A 270 -0.06 -9.50 12.14
N THR A 271 0.88 -8.55 12.21
CA THR A 271 2.02 -8.48 11.26
C THR A 271 2.85 -9.75 11.32
N LYS A 272 3.24 -10.20 12.52
CA LYS A 272 4.01 -11.45 12.71
C LYS A 272 3.27 -12.66 12.13
N ARG A 273 1.99 -12.83 12.45
CA ARG A 273 1.19 -13.96 11.96
C ARG A 273 1.02 -13.93 10.44
N GLN A 274 0.63 -12.79 9.87
CA GLN A 274 0.38 -12.68 8.43
C GLN A 274 1.68 -12.80 7.63
N SER A 275 2.79 -12.28 8.13
CA SER A 275 4.11 -12.45 7.51
C SER A 275 4.55 -13.90 7.49
N LEU A 276 4.32 -14.65 8.59
CA LEU A 276 4.63 -16.07 8.65
C LEU A 276 3.75 -16.90 7.71
N LYS A 277 2.46 -16.58 7.63
CA LYS A 277 1.54 -17.20 6.67
C LYS A 277 1.97 -16.94 5.22
N LEU A 278 2.27 -15.69 4.88
CA LEU A 278 2.74 -15.30 3.55
C LEU A 278 4.07 -15.97 3.21
N LEU A 279 4.99 -16.13 4.18
CA LEU A 279 6.23 -16.87 3.96
C LEU A 279 5.94 -18.32 3.55
N GLY A 280 5.01 -19.00 4.23
CA GLY A 280 4.57 -20.34 3.85
C GLY A 280 4.00 -20.40 2.43
N GLU A 281 3.13 -19.44 2.07
CA GLU A 281 2.57 -19.32 0.72
C GLU A 281 3.67 -19.11 -0.34
N LEU A 282 4.66 -18.25 -0.08
CA LEU A 282 5.75 -17.97 -1.00
C LEU A 282 6.67 -19.17 -1.22
N LEU A 283 7.02 -19.89 -0.14
CA LEU A 283 7.92 -21.05 -0.21
C LEU A 283 7.26 -22.27 -0.88
N LEU A 284 5.94 -22.40 -0.78
CA LEU A 284 5.18 -23.51 -1.39
C LEU A 284 4.78 -23.25 -2.84
N ASP A 285 4.94 -22.02 -3.35
CA ASP A 285 4.65 -21.71 -4.75
C ASP A 285 5.71 -22.32 -5.67
N ARG A 286 5.26 -23.08 -6.68
CA ARG A 286 6.13 -23.78 -7.63
C ARG A 286 7.08 -22.86 -8.40
N HIS A 287 6.71 -21.60 -8.62
CA HIS A 287 7.56 -20.64 -9.33
C HIS A 287 8.73 -20.18 -8.46
N ASN A 288 8.62 -20.34 -7.14
CA ASN A 288 9.62 -19.94 -6.16
C ASN A 288 10.55 -21.09 -5.76
N PHE A 289 10.66 -22.16 -6.55
CA PHE A 289 11.45 -23.35 -6.19
C PHE A 289 12.91 -23.02 -5.85
N THR A 290 13.56 -22.14 -6.61
CA THR A 290 14.94 -21.71 -6.34
C THR A 290 15.04 -20.96 -5.01
N ILE A 291 14.12 -20.03 -4.77
CA ILE A 291 14.01 -19.25 -3.53
C ILE A 291 13.78 -20.16 -2.33
N MET A 292 12.84 -21.11 -2.46
CA MET A 292 12.53 -22.10 -1.45
C MET A 292 13.75 -22.94 -1.10
N THR A 293 14.44 -23.48 -2.11
CA THR A 293 15.65 -24.30 -1.93
C THR A 293 16.73 -23.52 -1.19
N LYS A 294 16.97 -22.25 -1.57
CA LYS A 294 17.92 -21.37 -0.87
C LYS A 294 17.47 -21.13 0.58
N TYR A 295 16.18 -20.87 0.83
CA TYR A 295 15.65 -20.60 2.17
C TYR A 295 15.78 -21.77 3.12
N ILE A 296 15.42 -22.97 2.67
CA ILE A 296 15.44 -24.17 3.52
C ILE A 296 16.84 -24.76 3.72
N SER A 297 17.85 -24.22 3.03
CA SER A 297 19.25 -24.61 3.21
C SER A 297 19.95 -23.90 4.39
N LYS A 298 19.38 -22.79 4.89
CA LYS A 298 19.97 -21.95 5.93
C LYS A 298 19.60 -22.44 7.36
N PRO A 299 20.57 -22.77 8.22
CA PRO A 299 20.33 -23.24 9.60
C PRO A 299 19.57 -22.25 10.49
N GLU A 300 19.82 -20.96 10.34
CA GLU A 300 19.14 -19.90 11.11
C GLU A 300 17.64 -19.92 10.85
N ASN A 301 17.22 -20.09 9.58
CA ASN A 301 15.82 -20.18 9.20
C ASN A 301 15.13 -21.39 9.85
N LEU A 302 15.79 -22.56 9.90
CA LEU A 302 15.25 -23.74 10.57
C LEU A 302 15.10 -23.50 12.08
N LYS A 303 16.14 -22.93 12.73
CA LYS A 303 16.10 -22.59 14.15
C LYS A 303 14.95 -21.63 14.48
N LEU A 304 14.75 -20.60 13.64
CA LEU A 304 13.64 -19.67 13.78
C LEU A 304 12.30 -20.39 13.73
N MET A 305 12.06 -21.24 12.73
CA MET A 305 10.81 -21.99 12.61
C MET A 305 10.58 -22.93 13.79
N MET A 306 11.63 -23.63 14.26
CA MET A 306 11.54 -24.49 15.44
C MET A 306 11.23 -23.73 16.74
N ASN A 307 11.72 -22.50 16.86
CA ASN A 307 11.36 -21.63 17.99
C ASN A 307 9.92 -21.13 17.88
N LEU A 308 9.47 -20.76 16.67
CA LEU A 308 8.09 -20.30 16.43
C LEU A 308 7.04 -21.41 16.62
N LEU A 309 7.40 -22.68 16.42
CA LEU A 309 6.56 -23.82 16.82
C LEU A 309 6.23 -23.83 18.33
N ARG A 310 7.02 -23.12 19.15
CA ARG A 310 6.84 -22.99 20.59
C ARG A 310 6.39 -21.58 21.01
N ASP A 311 5.98 -20.73 20.07
CA ASP A 311 5.49 -19.38 20.36
C ASP A 311 4.28 -19.42 21.31
N LYS A 312 4.05 -18.36 22.08
CA LYS A 312 2.89 -18.24 22.99
C LYS A 312 1.54 -18.35 22.26
N SER A 313 1.48 -17.98 20.99
CA SER A 313 0.26 -18.01 20.17
C SER A 313 0.13 -19.31 19.37
N ARG A 314 -0.93 -20.08 19.62
CA ARG A 314 -1.25 -21.31 18.87
C ARG A 314 -1.38 -21.07 17.36
N ASN A 315 -1.86 -19.91 16.94
CA ASN A 315 -1.97 -19.58 15.52
C ASN A 315 -0.59 -19.34 14.89
N ILE A 316 0.34 -18.69 15.59
CA ILE A 316 1.72 -18.52 15.10
C ILE A 316 2.41 -19.88 14.99
N GLN A 317 2.25 -20.74 16.00
CA GLN A 317 2.77 -22.11 15.96
C GLN A 317 2.26 -22.87 14.73
N PHE A 318 0.97 -22.72 14.39
CA PHE A 318 0.35 -23.38 13.25
C PHE A 318 0.91 -22.89 11.92
N GLU A 319 1.07 -21.58 11.72
CA GLU A 319 1.72 -21.06 10.50
C GLU A 319 3.21 -21.47 10.44
N ALA A 320 3.92 -21.52 11.58
CA ALA A 320 5.30 -22.00 11.65
C ALA A 320 5.43 -23.47 11.24
N PHE A 321 4.44 -24.30 11.56
CA PHE A 321 4.38 -25.69 11.15
C PHE A 321 4.39 -25.84 9.63
N HIS A 322 3.63 -25.02 8.90
CA HIS A 322 3.59 -25.09 7.45
C HIS A 322 4.94 -24.76 6.80
N VAL A 323 5.71 -23.84 7.38
CA VAL A 323 7.07 -23.54 6.91
C VAL A 323 8.06 -24.63 7.34
N PHE A 324 8.00 -25.08 8.60
CA PHE A 324 8.85 -26.16 9.12
C PHE A 324 8.69 -27.45 8.31
N LYS A 325 7.47 -27.77 7.87
CA LYS A 325 7.17 -28.92 7.02
C LYS A 325 8.06 -28.96 5.77
N VAL A 326 8.31 -27.82 5.15
CA VAL A 326 9.11 -27.72 3.91
C VAL A 326 10.57 -28.14 4.15
N PHE A 327 11.15 -27.79 5.30
CA PHE A 327 12.51 -28.22 5.66
C PHE A 327 12.62 -29.75 5.78
N VAL A 328 11.64 -30.37 6.42
CA VAL A 328 11.63 -31.82 6.67
C VAL A 328 11.30 -32.60 5.39
N ALA A 329 10.37 -32.10 4.58
CA ALA A 329 9.97 -32.72 3.31
C ALA A 329 11.04 -32.62 2.22
N ASN A 330 12.04 -31.75 2.35
CA ASN A 330 13.14 -31.64 1.39
C ASN A 330 13.95 -32.94 1.30
N PRO A 331 14.01 -33.63 0.14
CA PRO A 331 14.82 -34.84 -0.01
C PRO A 331 16.32 -34.55 0.05
N ASN A 332 16.75 -33.36 -0.38
CA ASN A 332 18.16 -32.96 -0.50
C ASN A 332 18.54 -31.98 0.62
N LYS A 333 18.52 -32.44 1.87
CA LYS A 333 18.86 -31.62 3.05
C LYS A 333 20.36 -31.34 3.07
N THR A 334 20.75 -30.09 3.32
CA THR A 334 22.15 -29.75 3.56
C THR A 334 22.64 -30.35 4.89
N GLN A 335 23.95 -30.60 5.01
CA GLN A 335 24.51 -31.21 6.22
C GLN A 335 24.15 -30.45 7.51
N PRO A 336 24.25 -29.10 7.57
CA PRO A 336 23.86 -28.35 8.77
C PRO A 336 22.38 -28.50 9.16
N ILE A 337 21.49 -28.63 8.17
CA ILE A 337 20.05 -28.84 8.38
C ILE A 337 19.80 -30.24 8.94
N LEU A 338 20.44 -31.26 8.34
CA LEU A 338 20.34 -32.63 8.80
C LEU A 338 20.86 -32.78 10.24
N ASP A 339 21.98 -32.14 10.58
CA ASP A 339 22.57 -32.18 11.92
C ASP A 339 21.62 -31.61 12.98
N ILE A 340 20.94 -30.49 12.69
CA ILE A 340 19.94 -29.90 13.60
C ILE A 340 18.76 -30.86 13.80
N LEU A 341 18.23 -31.45 12.74
CA LEU A 341 17.10 -32.37 12.83
C LEU A 341 17.47 -33.66 13.59
N LEU A 342 18.63 -34.26 13.32
CA LEU A 342 19.12 -35.44 14.03
C LEU A 342 19.38 -35.15 15.51
N LYS A 343 20.02 -34.02 15.83
CA LYS A 343 20.28 -33.60 17.22
C LYS A 343 18.99 -33.43 18.04
N ASN A 344 17.89 -33.07 17.38
CA ASN A 344 16.58 -32.85 18.03
C ASN A 344 15.56 -33.96 17.73
N GLN A 345 15.96 -35.07 17.10
CA GLN A 345 15.06 -36.07 16.51
C GLN A 345 14.02 -36.60 17.49
N THR A 346 14.45 -37.14 18.64
CA THR A 346 13.55 -37.70 19.65
C THR A 346 12.57 -36.66 20.19
N LYS A 347 13.08 -35.45 20.48
CA LYS A 347 12.26 -34.34 21.00
C LYS A 347 11.23 -33.86 19.97
N LEU A 348 11.62 -33.78 18.69
CA LEU A 348 10.74 -33.38 17.60
C LEU A 348 9.62 -34.40 17.37
N ILE A 349 9.93 -35.70 17.41
CA ILE A 349 8.92 -36.76 17.29
C ILE A 349 7.91 -36.64 18.43
N GLU A 350 8.38 -36.54 19.67
CA GLU A 350 7.47 -36.42 20.83
C GLU A 350 6.62 -35.14 20.75
N PHE A 351 7.25 -34.01 20.40
CA PHE A 351 6.57 -32.73 20.25
C PHE A 351 5.46 -32.81 19.19
N LEU A 352 5.78 -33.28 17.98
CA LEU A 352 4.83 -33.36 16.87
C LEU A 352 3.69 -34.34 17.15
N SER A 353 3.93 -35.45 17.86
CA SER A 353 2.85 -36.38 18.24
C SER A 353 1.79 -35.75 19.17
N LYS A 354 2.15 -34.68 19.89
CA LYS A 354 1.25 -33.96 20.81
C LYS A 354 0.82 -32.59 20.26
N PHE A 355 1.31 -32.18 19.10
CA PHE A 355 1.15 -30.83 18.58
C PHE A 355 -0.27 -30.60 18.04
N GLN A 356 -1.01 -29.71 18.72
CA GLN A 356 -2.36 -29.24 18.34
C GLN A 356 -3.36 -30.36 17.96
N ASN A 357 -3.40 -31.46 18.72
CA ASN A 357 -4.29 -32.61 18.47
C ASN A 357 -5.79 -32.30 18.59
N ASP A 358 -6.14 -31.16 19.17
CA ASP A 358 -7.50 -30.59 19.21
C ASP A 358 -8.04 -30.21 17.81
N ARG A 359 -7.18 -30.10 16.78
CA ARG A 359 -7.59 -29.87 15.39
C ARG A 359 -8.00 -31.17 14.70
N THR A 360 -9.02 -31.85 15.23
CA THR A 360 -9.46 -33.17 14.72
C THR A 360 -10.19 -33.09 13.37
N GLU A 361 -10.77 -31.95 13.04
CA GLU A 361 -11.51 -31.74 11.77
C GLU A 361 -10.60 -31.44 10.58
N ASP A 362 -9.31 -31.16 10.81
CA ASP A 362 -8.32 -30.86 9.77
C ASP A 362 -7.55 -32.14 9.42
N GLU A 363 -8.13 -32.98 8.55
CA GLU A 363 -7.53 -34.24 8.12
C GLU A 363 -6.16 -34.02 7.47
N GLN A 364 -6.03 -32.99 6.63
CA GLN A 364 -4.78 -32.66 5.95
C GLN A 364 -3.66 -32.35 6.97
N PHE A 365 -3.94 -31.54 7.99
CA PHE A 365 -2.97 -31.24 9.03
C PHE A 365 -2.52 -32.51 9.78
N ASN A 366 -3.46 -33.40 10.11
CA ASN A 366 -3.15 -34.65 10.82
C ASN A 366 -2.32 -35.62 9.98
N ASP A 367 -2.58 -35.70 8.69
CA ASP A 367 -1.78 -36.48 7.74
C ASP A 367 -0.38 -35.89 7.58
N GLU A 368 -0.26 -34.58 7.43
CA GLU A 368 1.03 -33.88 7.36
C GLU A 368 1.86 -34.10 8.62
N LYS A 369 1.25 -34.04 9.80
CA LYS A 369 1.91 -34.31 11.08
C LYS A 369 2.42 -35.75 11.16
N THR A 370 1.60 -36.73 10.75
CA THR A 370 1.98 -38.14 10.71
C THR A 370 3.13 -38.39 9.73
N TYR A 371 3.06 -37.77 8.54
CA TYR A 371 4.11 -37.79 7.54
C TYR A 371 5.42 -37.22 8.09
N LEU A 372 5.38 -36.06 8.76
CA LEU A 372 6.56 -35.43 9.35
C LEU A 372 7.20 -36.28 10.45
N VAL A 373 6.40 -36.88 11.34
CA VAL A 373 6.89 -37.80 12.36
C VAL A 373 7.63 -38.98 11.73
N LYS A 374 7.07 -39.56 10.66
CA LYS A 374 7.71 -40.64 9.90
C LYS A 374 9.01 -40.18 9.26
N GLN A 375 9.01 -39.06 8.54
CA GLN A 375 10.20 -38.50 7.89
C GLN A 375 11.33 -38.25 8.90
N ILE A 376 11.02 -37.65 10.05
CA ILE A 376 12.01 -37.37 11.10
C ILE A 376 12.57 -38.66 11.70
N ARG A 377 11.72 -39.67 11.93
CA ARG A 377 12.15 -40.98 12.44
C ARG A 377 13.09 -41.70 11.46
N ASP A 378 12.81 -41.57 10.17
CA ASP A 378 13.57 -42.24 9.11
C ASP A 378 14.85 -41.46 8.71
N LEU A 379 15.12 -40.28 9.31
CA LEU A 379 16.35 -39.54 9.09
C LEU A 379 17.56 -40.38 9.47
N LYS A 380 18.49 -40.51 8.53
CA LYS A 380 19.78 -41.17 8.69
C LYS A 380 20.88 -40.24 8.20
N ARG A 381 22.08 -40.37 8.75
CA ARG A 381 23.26 -39.74 8.16
C ARG A 381 23.53 -40.40 6.81
N PRO A 382 23.77 -39.63 5.73
CA PRO A 382 24.26 -40.22 4.49
C PRO A 382 25.57 -40.96 4.78
N ALA A 383 25.78 -42.09 4.10
CA ALA A 383 27.03 -42.83 4.20
C ALA A 383 28.18 -41.86 3.87
N GLN A 384 29.20 -41.79 4.74
CA GLN A 384 30.41 -41.07 4.41
C GLN A 384 30.96 -41.72 3.13
N GLN A 385 31.00 -40.97 2.04
CA GLN A 385 31.82 -41.38 0.89
C GLN A 385 33.25 -41.37 1.42
N GLU A 386 33.77 -42.57 1.70
CA GLU A 386 35.19 -42.79 1.93
C GLU A 386 35.93 -42.21 0.71
N ALA A 387 36.68 -41.14 0.95
CA ALA A 387 37.54 -40.50 -0.04
C ALA A 387 38.87 -41.24 -0.13
#